data_AF-A0A9W7JIW3-F1
#
_entry.id   AF-A0A9W7JIW3-F1
#
_cell.length_a   1.000
_cell.length_b   1.000
_cell.length_c   1.000
_cell.angle_alpha   90.00
_cell.angle_beta   90.00
_cell.angle_gamma   90.00
#
_symmetry.space_group_name_H-M   'P 1'
#
loop_
_entity.id
_entity.type
_entity.pdbx_description
1 polymer ?
#
loop_
_entity_poly.entity_id
_entity_poly.type
_entity_poly.pdbx_seq_one_letter_code
_entity_poly.pdbx_strand_id
1 'polypeptide(L)'
;MKPRWKGKGSEAKASIDPMSKIVSQLHSYLIQTETCGLLWRCSVRVEVDAESTDLLNPACFGGPRITVQKQKQWFQLDMEETFYLCFSLKCLKVIGEDGSIKCNEELWD
;
A
#
# COMPACT_ATOMS: atom_id res chain seq x y z
N MET A 1 8.62 -16.52 1.11
CA MET A 1 7.56 -16.08 0.18
C MET A 1 7.90 -16.53 -1.23
N LYS A 2 6.94 -17.00 -2.03
CA LYS A 2 7.16 -17.16 -3.49
C LYS A 2 7.26 -15.76 -4.12
N PRO A 3 8.10 -15.54 -5.14
CA PRO A 3 8.19 -14.23 -5.77
C PRO A 3 6.86 -13.89 -6.45
N ARG A 4 6.24 -12.76 -6.07
CA ARG A 4 4.97 -12.28 -6.66
C ARG A 4 5.07 -12.11 -8.18
N TRP A 5 6.28 -11.82 -8.68
CA TRP A 5 6.56 -11.50 -10.07
C TRP A 5 7.26 -12.59 -10.88
N LYS A 6 7.56 -13.77 -10.30
CA LYS A 6 8.27 -14.83 -11.04
C LYS A 6 7.38 -16.05 -11.25
N GLY A 7 7.10 -16.37 -12.52
CA GLY A 7 6.30 -17.52 -12.91
C GLY A 7 6.04 -17.56 -14.42
N LYS A 8 5.38 -18.64 -14.87
CA LYS A 8 4.97 -18.78 -16.27
C LYS A 8 3.95 -17.68 -16.61
N GLY A 9 4.24 -16.89 -17.64
CA GLY A 9 3.40 -15.77 -18.08
C GLY A 9 3.67 -14.42 -17.43
N SER A 10 4.66 -14.31 -16.52
CA SER A 10 5.03 -13.03 -15.91
C SER A 10 5.56 -11.99 -16.92
N GLU A 11 6.30 -12.43 -17.94
CA GLU A 11 6.81 -11.54 -19.00
C GLU A 11 5.68 -10.89 -19.81
N ALA A 12 4.72 -11.70 -20.28
CA ALA A 12 3.56 -11.20 -21.00
C ALA A 12 2.73 -10.23 -20.14
N LYS A 13 2.55 -10.53 -18.84
CA LYS A 13 1.88 -9.62 -17.90
C LYS A 13 2.64 -8.30 -17.73
N ALA A 14 3.96 -8.35 -17.56
CA ALA A 14 4.79 -7.15 -17.42
C ALA A 14 4.79 -6.30 -18.70
N SER A 15 4.67 -6.91 -19.87
CA SER A 15 4.55 -6.20 -21.15
C SER A 15 3.21 -5.48 -21.31
N ILE A 16 2.12 -6.04 -20.78
CA ILE A 16 0.76 -5.46 -20.86
C ILE A 16 0.59 -4.38 -19.78
N ASP A 17 1.08 -4.64 -18.58
CA ASP A 17 0.97 -3.78 -17.41
C ASP A 17 2.36 -3.52 -16.81
N PRO A 18 3.14 -2.58 -17.38
CA PRO A 18 4.45 -2.24 -16.84
C PRO A 18 4.30 -1.62 -15.45
N MET A 19 5.32 -1.80 -14.59
CA MET A 19 5.29 -1.32 -13.20
C MET A 19 5.01 0.18 -13.09
N SER A 20 5.54 0.99 -14.01
CA SER A 20 5.28 2.44 -14.06
C SER A 20 3.79 2.77 -14.21
N LYS A 21 3.06 2.01 -15.04
CA LYS A 21 1.61 2.16 -15.22
C LYS A 21 0.86 1.77 -13.94
N ILE A 22 1.20 0.62 -13.36
CA ILE A 22 0.58 0.12 -12.13
C ILE A 22 0.77 1.12 -10.98
N VAL A 23 2.01 1.60 -10.77
CA VAL A 23 2.32 2.58 -9.72
C VAL A 23 1.62 3.90 -9.97
N SER A 24 1.52 4.36 -11.23
CA SER A 24 0.77 5.58 -11.56
C SER A 24 -0.71 5.45 -11.25
N GLN A 25 -1.32 4.28 -11.52
CA GLN A 25 -2.73 4.03 -11.20
C GLN A 25 -2.96 3.98 -9.69
N LEU A 26 -2.10 3.27 -8.95
CA LEU A 26 -2.14 3.24 -7.49
C LEU A 26 -2.02 4.65 -6.90
N HIS A 27 -1.06 5.44 -7.37
CA HIS A 27 -0.85 6.81 -6.90
C HIS A 27 -2.10 7.68 -7.10
N SER A 28 -2.68 7.69 -8.30
CA SER A 28 -3.89 8.46 -8.59
C SER A 28 -5.07 8.04 -7.72
N TYR A 29 -5.24 6.73 -7.53
CA TYR A 29 -6.31 6.18 -6.70
C TYR A 29 -6.18 6.59 -5.23
N LEU A 30 -4.99 6.45 -4.64
CA LEU A 30 -4.76 6.77 -3.24
C LEU A 30 -4.95 8.26 -2.93
N ILE A 31 -4.57 9.13 -3.88
CA ILE A 31 -4.85 10.57 -3.78
C ILE A 31 -6.35 10.84 -3.86
N GLN A 32 -7.05 10.24 -4.83
CA GLN A 32 -8.48 10.47 -5.06
C GLN A 32 -9.34 10.04 -3.87
N THR A 33 -8.95 8.95 -3.22
CA THR A 33 -9.66 8.39 -2.06
C THR A 33 -9.21 8.98 -0.72
N GLU A 34 -8.23 9.88 -0.73
CA GLU A 34 -7.57 10.42 0.46
C GLU A 34 -7.15 9.31 1.44
N THR A 35 -6.58 8.23 0.91
CA THR A 35 -6.28 7.03 1.69
C THR A 35 -5.35 7.36 2.85
N CYS A 36 -5.72 6.86 4.04
CA CYS A 36 -4.94 7.00 5.26
C CYS A 36 -4.52 5.63 5.79
N GLY A 37 -3.28 5.54 6.26
CA GLY A 37 -2.75 4.39 6.98
C GLY A 37 -2.74 4.64 8.48
N LEU A 38 -3.09 3.62 9.27
CA LEU A 38 -2.97 3.63 10.72
C LEU A 38 -1.61 3.07 11.14
N LEU A 39 -0.81 3.88 11.82
CA LEU A 39 0.43 3.41 12.44
C LEU A 39 0.08 2.48 13.60
N TRP A 40 0.61 1.27 13.54
CA TRP A 40 0.44 0.27 14.59
C TRP A 40 1.77 -0.44 14.83
N ARG A 41 2.40 -0.14 15.97
CA ARG A 41 3.77 -0.59 16.32
C ARG A 41 4.77 -0.13 15.25
N CYS A 42 5.38 -1.07 14.53
CA CYS A 42 6.40 -0.80 13.49
C CYS A 42 5.87 -1.09 12.08
N SER A 43 4.58 -0.85 11.84
CA SER A 43 3.94 -1.09 10.55
C SER A 43 2.74 -0.18 10.36
N VAL A 44 2.39 0.10 9.11
CA VAL A 44 1.19 0.87 8.79
C VAL A 44 0.13 -0.05 8.22
N ARG A 45 -1.10 0.08 8.71
CA ARG A 45 -2.26 -0.64 8.19
C ARG A 45 -3.14 0.28 7.39
N VAL A 46 -3.38 -0.08 6.14
CA VAL A 46 -4.27 0.63 5.24
C VAL A 46 -5.55 -0.19 5.09
N GLU A 47 -6.70 0.45 5.32
CA GLU A 47 -7.99 -0.15 5.01
C GLU A 47 -8.14 -0.17 3.49
N VAL A 48 -8.47 -1.34 2.93
CA VAL A 48 -8.58 -1.52 1.48
C VAL A 48 -9.96 -2.06 1.13
N ASP A 49 -10.47 -1.55 0.02
CA ASP A 49 -11.58 -2.14 -0.73
C ASP A 49 -11.05 -3.10 -1.82
N ALA A 50 -11.95 -3.56 -2.68
CA ALA A 50 -11.58 -4.46 -3.77
C ALA A 50 -10.65 -3.75 -4.80
N GLU A 51 -10.92 -2.49 -5.13
CA GLU A 51 -10.15 -1.75 -6.15
C GLU A 51 -8.72 -1.45 -5.68
N SER A 52 -8.56 -0.97 -4.45
CA SER A 52 -7.24 -0.75 -3.84
C SER A 52 -6.47 -2.07 -3.68
N THR A 53 -7.14 -3.18 -3.39
CA THR A 53 -6.52 -4.52 -3.38
C THR A 53 -5.98 -4.92 -4.75
N ASP A 54 -6.74 -4.63 -5.81
CA ASP A 54 -6.36 -4.91 -7.20
C ASP A 54 -5.23 -4.00 -7.71
N LEU A 55 -4.96 -2.89 -7.03
CA LEU A 55 -3.82 -2.00 -7.33
C LEU A 55 -2.59 -2.32 -6.47
N LEU A 56 -2.76 -2.57 -5.16
CA LEU A 56 -1.66 -2.85 -4.23
C LEU A 56 -0.99 -4.20 -4.51
N ASN A 57 -1.78 -5.23 -4.84
CA ASN A 57 -1.23 -6.57 -5.10
C ASN A 57 -0.27 -6.59 -6.30
N PRO A 58 -0.64 -6.05 -7.49
CA PRO A 58 0.29 -5.91 -8.59
C PRO A 58 1.43 -4.95 -8.26
N ALA A 59 1.16 -3.79 -7.64
CA ALA A 59 2.22 -2.83 -7.29
C ALA A 59 3.25 -3.36 -6.27
N CYS A 60 2.98 -4.53 -5.68
CA CYS A 60 3.84 -5.20 -4.72
C CYS A 60 4.00 -4.49 -3.37
N PHE A 61 3.10 -3.57 -3.02
CA PHE A 61 3.08 -2.94 -1.70
C PHE A 61 2.34 -3.79 -0.69
N GLY A 62 2.98 -4.02 0.45
CA GLY A 62 2.41 -4.66 1.62
C GLY A 62 1.97 -6.10 1.39
N GLY A 63 1.23 -6.59 2.39
CA GLY A 63 0.55 -7.87 2.34
C GLY A 63 -0.85 -7.81 2.96
N PRO A 64 -1.81 -8.56 2.41
CA PRO A 64 -3.15 -8.63 2.99
C PRO A 64 -3.11 -9.28 4.38
N ARG A 65 -3.73 -8.63 5.35
CA ARG A 65 -4.11 -9.22 6.64
C ARG A 65 -5.57 -9.62 6.60
N ILE A 66 -5.80 -10.94 6.69
CA ILE A 66 -7.13 -11.49 6.86
C ILE A 66 -7.61 -11.15 8.27
N THR A 67 -8.66 -10.35 8.39
CA THR A 67 -9.39 -10.14 9.64
C THR A 67 -10.58 -11.09 9.69
N VAL A 68 -11.00 -11.47 10.90
CA VAL A 68 -12.14 -12.39 11.12
C VAL A 68 -13.48 -11.75 10.69
N GLN A 69 -13.50 -10.43 10.52
CA GLN A 69 -14.65 -9.68 10.03
C GLN A 69 -14.61 -9.58 8.50
N LYS A 70 -15.50 -10.32 7.83
CA LYS A 70 -15.65 -10.45 6.37
C LYS A 70 -15.85 -9.15 5.56
N GLN A 71 -15.86 -7.97 6.19
CA GLN A 71 -16.27 -6.71 5.56
C GLN A 71 -15.11 -5.75 5.27
N LYS A 72 -13.98 -5.83 6.01
CA LYS A 72 -12.85 -4.90 5.86
C LYS A 72 -11.53 -5.63 5.75
N GLN A 73 -10.94 -5.60 4.56
CA GLN A 73 -9.60 -6.12 4.33
C GLN A 73 -8.58 -5.03 4.67
N TRP A 74 -7.49 -5.44 5.31
CA TRP A 74 -6.40 -4.52 5.67
C TRP A 74 -5.14 -4.95 4.94
N PHE A 75 -4.39 -4.00 4.42
CA PHE A 75 -3.03 -4.24 3.97
C PHE A 75 -2.07 -3.75 5.05
N GLN A 76 -1.12 -4.58 5.41
CA GLN A 76 -0.01 -4.18 6.25
C GLN A 76 1.16 -3.80 5.35
N LEU A 77 1.56 -2.55 5.41
CA LEU A 77 2.77 -2.00 4.82
C LEU A 77 3.89 -2.09 5.85
N ASP A 78 5.08 -2.46 5.41
CA ASP A 78 6.28 -2.22 6.22
C ASP A 78 6.66 -0.73 6.20
N MET A 79 7.66 -0.37 7.00
CA MET A 79 8.07 1.03 7.09
C MET A 79 8.70 1.52 5.80
N GLU A 80 9.51 0.73 5.09
CA GLU A 80 10.16 1.14 3.83
C GLU A 80 9.10 1.45 2.74
N GLU A 81 8.11 0.58 2.59
CA GLU A 81 6.97 0.77 1.71
C GLU A 81 6.17 2.02 2.10
N THR A 82 5.93 2.21 3.39
CA THR A 82 5.25 3.40 3.93
C THR A 82 6.03 4.67 3.60
N PHE A 83 7.34 4.70 3.84
CA PHE A 83 8.21 5.83 3.50
C PHE A 83 8.15 6.15 2.01
N TYR A 84 8.18 5.13 1.16
CA TYR A 84 8.07 5.33 -0.28
C TYR A 84 6.72 5.97 -0.66
N LEU A 85 5.61 5.47 -0.12
CA LEU A 85 4.27 5.98 -0.40
C LEU A 85 4.02 7.40 0.15
N CYS A 86 4.56 7.72 1.33
CA CYS A 86 4.41 9.03 1.96
C CYS A 86 5.32 10.10 1.34
N PHE A 87 6.58 9.76 1.01
CA PHE A 87 7.58 10.76 0.67
C PHE A 87 7.95 10.81 -0.80
N SER A 88 8.09 9.63 -1.43
CA SER A 88 8.43 9.56 -2.86
C SER A 88 7.19 9.75 -3.71
N LEU A 89 6.12 9.02 -3.39
CA LEU A 89 4.85 9.10 -4.11
C LEU A 89 3.88 10.13 -3.54
N LYS A 90 4.01 10.54 -2.27
CA LYS A 90 3.15 11.57 -1.64
C LYS A 90 1.65 11.28 -1.78
N CYS A 91 1.29 10.00 -1.71
CA CYS A 91 -0.09 9.54 -1.93
C CYS A 91 -0.71 8.86 -0.70
N LEU A 92 0.01 8.74 0.41
CA LEU A 92 -0.48 8.15 1.66
C LEU A 92 -0.23 9.08 2.84
N LYS A 93 -1.25 9.31 3.67
CA LYS A 93 -1.12 9.96 4.98
C LYS A 93 -1.09 8.90 6.07
N VAL A 94 -0.29 9.09 7.12
CA VAL A 94 -0.25 8.15 8.26
C VAL A 94 -0.85 8.82 9.49
N ILE A 95 -1.74 8.11 10.17
CA ILE A 95 -2.40 8.52 11.39
C ILE A 95 -1.83 7.68 12.54
N GLY A 96 -1.40 8.34 13.61
CA GLY A 96 -0.89 7.70 14.82
C GLY A 96 -1.98 7.08 15.68
N GLU A 97 -1.56 6.35 16.71
CA GLU A 97 -2.48 5.79 17.72
C GLU A 97 -3.25 6.89 18.49
N ASP A 98 -2.67 8.09 18.57
CA ASP A 98 -3.27 9.29 19.15
C ASP A 98 -4.29 9.99 18.21
N GLY A 99 -4.50 9.45 17.01
CA GLY A 99 -5.38 10.03 15.99
C GLY A 99 -4.80 11.25 15.27
N SER A 100 -3.55 11.64 15.54
CA SER A 100 -2.87 12.72 14.85
C SER A 100 -2.27 12.25 13.52
N ILE A 101 -2.19 13.13 12.53
CA ILE A 101 -1.44 12.84 11.30
C ILE A 101 0.04 12.96 11.64
N LYS A 102 0.78 11.87 11.45
CA LYS A 102 2.23 11.84 11.69
C LYS A 102 2.97 12.57 10.60
N CYS A 103 3.79 13.54 11.02
CA CYS A 103 4.69 14.23 10.12
C CYS A 103 5.91 13.36 9.79
N ASN A 104 6.76 13.86 8.89
CA ASN A 104 7.91 13.12 8.42
C ASN A 104 8.83 12.70 9.57
N GLU A 105 9.19 13.64 10.44
CA GLU A 105 10.11 13.40 11.57
C GLU A 105 9.56 12.33 12.52
N GLU A 106 8.27 12.40 12.85
CA GLU A 106 7.61 11.45 13.75
C GLU A 106 7.51 10.02 13.20
N LEU A 107 7.61 9.83 11.88
CA LEU A 107 7.65 8.49 11.28
C LEU A 107 9.05 7.88 11.27
N TRP A 108 10.10 8.71 11.36
CA TRP A 108 11.50 8.27 11.38
C TRP A 108 12.00 7.91 12.78
N ASP A 109 11.41 8.49 13.83
CA ASP A 109 11.74 8.24 15.25
C ASP A 109 11.15 6.92 15.79
#